data_AF-A0A1B6I7B5-F1
#
_entry.id   AF-A0A1B6I7B5-F1
#
_cell.length_a   1.000
_cell.length_b   1.000
_cell.length_c   1.000
_cell.angle_alpha   90.00
_cell.angle_beta   90.00
_cell.angle_gamma   90.00
#
_symmetry.space_group_name_H-M   'P 1'
#
loop_
_entity.id
_entity.type
_entity.pdbx_description
1 polymer ?
#
loop_
_entity_poly.entity_id
_entity_poly.type
_entity_poly.pdbx_seq_one_letter_code
_entity_poly.pdbx_strand_id
1 'polypeptide(L)'
;MVVALVLWLAAALSVLLYLIVRRMRFTQAFHFPGPRAWPLLGNCHLLLGTQSDFFRLCNRLGTENPGGVFQLWVGMRPFVFLYKSDVIKPLMTSSSHLEKNFEYSLTRRWLGNGLITSKDEEWQKHRKMLTSCFHFNILKEFSLPVW
;
A
#
# COMPACT_ATOMS: atom_id res chain seq x y z
N MET A 1 -4.08 -43.24 -6.62
CA MET A 1 -4.48 -41.94 -7.22
C MET A 1 -5.57 -41.24 -6.40
N VAL A 2 -6.72 -41.89 -6.13
CA VAL A 2 -7.83 -41.30 -5.36
C VAL A 2 -7.43 -40.89 -3.93
N VAL A 3 -6.73 -41.76 -3.19
CA VAL A 3 -6.29 -41.47 -1.81
C VAL A 3 -5.38 -40.24 -1.76
N ALA A 4 -4.44 -40.10 -2.69
CA ALA A 4 -3.54 -38.95 -2.77
C ALA A 4 -4.30 -37.64 -3.06
N LEU A 5 -5.31 -37.68 -3.94
CA LEU A 5 -6.16 -36.53 -4.22
C LEU A 5 -6.97 -36.10 -2.99
N VAL A 6 -7.54 -37.06 -2.25
CA VAL A 6 -8.30 -36.79 -1.03
C VAL A 6 -7.40 -36.15 0.05
N LEU A 7 -6.19 -36.69 0.25
CA LEU A 7 -5.23 -36.13 1.19
C LEU A 7 -4.81 -34.70 0.80
N TRP A 8 -4.61 -34.44 -0.50
CA TRP A 8 -4.27 -33.11 -0.98
C TRP A 8 -5.40 -32.09 -0.77
N LEU A 9 -6.66 -32.48 -1.08
CA LEU A 9 -7.83 -31.64 -0.83
C LEU A 9 -8.04 -31.36 0.66
N ALA A 10 -7.84 -32.36 1.52
CA ALA A 10 -7.94 -32.19 2.97
C ALA A 10 -6.86 -31.23 3.50
N ALA A 11 -5.62 -31.35 3.01
CA ALA A 11 -4.54 -30.42 3.34
C ALA A 11 -4.81 -29.00 2.82
N ALA A 12 -5.32 -28.85 1.59
CA ALA A 12 -5.69 -27.55 1.05
C ALA A 12 -6.82 -26.89 1.86
N LEU A 13 -7.83 -27.67 2.27
CA LEU A 13 -8.92 -27.20 3.11
C LEU A 13 -8.44 -26.79 4.50
N SER A 14 -7.54 -27.57 5.13
CA SER A 14 -7.01 -27.24 6.45
C SER A 14 -6.18 -25.96 6.43
N VAL A 15 -5.35 -25.76 5.42
CA VAL A 15 -4.61 -24.51 5.18
C VAL A 15 -5.58 -23.36 4.96
N LEU A 16 -6.62 -23.54 4.14
CA LEU A 16 -7.63 -22.52 3.88
C LEU A 16 -8.35 -22.08 5.17
N LEU A 17 -8.80 -23.04 5.99
CA LEU A 17 -9.46 -22.76 7.26
C LEU A 17 -8.51 -22.05 8.24
N TYR A 18 -7.25 -22.48 8.32
CA TYR A 18 -6.23 -21.80 9.12
C TYR A 18 -6.05 -20.34 8.70
N LEU A 19 -5.97 -20.07 7.39
CA LEU A 19 -5.84 -18.72 6.84
C LEU A 19 -7.08 -17.85 7.16
N ILE A 20 -8.29 -18.41 7.05
CA ILE A 20 -9.53 -17.71 7.40
C ILE A 20 -9.58 -17.40 8.90
N VAL A 21 -9.27 -18.36 9.77
CA VAL A 21 -9.24 -18.15 11.23
C VAL A 21 -8.20 -17.12 11.62
N ARG A 22 -6.99 -17.20 11.04
CA ARG A 22 -5.93 -16.20 11.26
C ARG A 22 -6.40 -14.80 10.87
N ARG A 23 -7.07 -14.67 9.72
CA ARG A 23 -7.64 -13.40 9.28
C ARG A 23 -8.74 -12.90 10.24
N MET A 24 -9.67 -13.77 10.66
CA MET A 24 -10.73 -13.39 11.59
C MET A 24 -10.17 -12.87 12.92
N ARG A 25 -9.16 -13.55 13.47
CA ARG A 25 -8.44 -13.08 14.68
C ARG A 25 -7.78 -11.73 14.46
N PHE A 26 -7.14 -11.53 13.30
CA PHE A 26 -6.53 -10.25 12.96
C PHE A 26 -7.58 -9.13 12.86
N THR A 27 -8.71 -9.36 12.20
CA THR A 27 -9.79 -8.37 12.08
C THR A 27 -10.41 -7.99 13.41
N GLN A 28 -10.42 -8.90 14.39
CA GLN A 28 -10.88 -8.60 15.75
C GLN A 28 -9.88 -7.73 16.54
N ALA A 29 -8.61 -7.70 16.15
CA ALA A 29 -7.61 -6.83 16.79
C ALA A 29 -7.43 -5.49 16.05
N PHE A 30 -7.72 -5.46 14.75
CA PHE A 30 -7.43 -4.34 13.86
C PHE A 30 -8.73 -3.76 13.28
N HIS A 31 -9.23 -2.69 13.90
CA HIS A 31 -10.51 -2.07 13.56
C HIS A 31 -10.33 -0.65 13.00
N PHE A 32 -10.54 -0.52 11.70
CA PHE A 32 -10.75 0.77 11.03
C PHE A 32 -12.07 0.73 10.26
N PRO A 33 -12.76 1.86 10.10
CA PRO A 33 -14.01 1.87 9.36
C PRO A 33 -13.76 1.56 7.87
N GLY A 34 -14.68 0.87 7.23
CA GLY A 34 -14.54 0.49 5.83
C GLY A 34 -15.60 -0.50 5.37
N PRO A 35 -15.71 -0.73 4.05
CA PRO A 35 -16.67 -1.68 3.50
C PRO A 35 -16.34 -3.12 3.93
N ARG A 36 -17.40 -3.93 4.06
CA ARG A 36 -17.30 -5.33 4.48
C ARG A 36 -16.46 -6.14 3.49
N ALA A 37 -15.34 -6.66 3.97
CA ALA A 37 -14.40 -7.42 3.17
C ALA A 37 -14.73 -8.92 3.12
N TRP A 38 -14.64 -9.53 1.94
CA TRP A 38 -14.81 -10.99 1.80
C TRP A 38 -13.60 -11.75 2.36
N PRO A 39 -13.76 -12.96 2.92
CA PRO A 39 -12.70 -13.65 3.68
C PRO A 39 -11.39 -13.96 2.92
N LEU A 40 -11.44 -14.14 1.60
CA LEU A 40 -10.24 -14.40 0.79
C LEU A 40 -9.93 -13.25 -0.16
N LEU A 41 -10.95 -12.75 -0.86
CA LEU A 41 -10.78 -11.69 -1.87
C LEU A 41 -10.73 -10.28 -1.26
N GLY A 42 -11.22 -10.10 -0.04
CA GLY A 42 -11.34 -8.77 0.55
C GLY A 42 -12.31 -7.88 -0.23
N ASN A 43 -11.84 -6.68 -0.56
CA ASN A 43 -12.53 -5.65 -1.32
C ASN A 43 -12.04 -5.57 -2.77
N CYS A 44 -11.37 -6.60 -3.30
CA CYS A 44 -10.86 -6.59 -4.67
C CYS A 44 -11.95 -6.30 -5.72
N HIS A 45 -13.20 -6.69 -5.46
CA HIS A 45 -14.32 -6.37 -6.35
C HIS A 45 -14.60 -4.86 -6.48
N LEU A 46 -14.25 -4.06 -5.47
CA LEU A 46 -14.34 -2.60 -5.50
C LEU A 46 -13.18 -1.95 -6.26
N LEU A 47 -12.15 -2.74 -6.60
CA LEU A 47 -10.99 -2.31 -7.40
C LEU A 47 -11.18 -2.62 -8.89
N LEU A 48 -12.27 -3.31 -9.25
CA LEU A 48 -12.64 -3.58 -10.63
C LEU A 48 -13.23 -2.29 -11.21
N GLY A 49 -12.50 -1.61 -12.09
CA GLY A 49 -12.92 -0.35 -12.69
C GLY A 49 -11.76 0.46 -13.23
N THR A 50 -12.03 1.70 -13.61
CA THR A 50 -11.00 2.65 -14.04
C THR A 50 -10.28 3.24 -12.82
N GLN A 51 -9.13 3.88 -13.06
CA GLN A 51 -8.42 4.63 -12.02
C GLN A 51 -9.30 5.74 -11.42
N SER A 52 -10.15 6.36 -12.25
CA SER A 52 -11.10 7.39 -11.79
C SER A 52 -12.16 6.82 -10.86
N ASP A 53 -12.64 5.60 -11.09
CA ASP A 53 -13.62 4.95 -10.21
C ASP A 53 -13.01 4.65 -8.85
N PHE A 54 -11.77 4.16 -8.83
CA PHE A 54 -11.03 3.93 -7.59
C PHE A 54 -10.79 5.24 -6.84
N PHE A 55 -10.40 6.31 -7.54
CA PHE A 55 -10.24 7.63 -6.93
C PHE A 55 -11.55 8.14 -6.31
N ARG A 56 -12.68 8.01 -7.03
CA ARG A 56 -14.00 8.38 -6.52
C ARG A 56 -14.40 7.55 -5.29
N LEU A 57 -14.10 6.25 -5.28
CA LEU A 57 -14.31 5.40 -4.12
C LEU A 57 -13.51 5.89 -2.90
N CYS A 58 -12.21 6.16 -3.07
CA CYS A 58 -11.36 6.68 -2.01
C CYS A 58 -11.85 8.05 -1.51
N ASN A 59 -12.25 8.95 -2.42
CA ASN A 59 -12.80 10.25 -2.07
C ASN A 59 -14.07 10.10 -1.23
N ARG A 60 -15.03 9.28 -1.70
CA ARG A 60 -16.29 9.01 -0.98
C ARG A 60 -16.03 8.45 0.42
N LEU A 61 -15.24 7.38 0.53
CA LEU A 61 -14.92 6.77 1.83
C LEU A 61 -14.16 7.75 2.73
N GLY A 62 -13.25 8.55 2.17
CA GLY A 62 -12.50 9.56 2.90
C GLY A 62 -13.39 10.68 3.47
N THR A 63 -14.38 11.13 2.70
CA THR A 63 -15.31 12.20 3.11
C THR A 63 -16.42 11.72 4.04
N GLU A 64 -16.93 10.50 3.84
CA GLU A 64 -18.00 9.93 4.67
C GLU A 64 -17.51 9.56 6.08
N ASN A 65 -16.23 9.22 6.23
CA ASN A 65 -15.65 8.88 7.53
C ASN A 65 -15.22 10.13 8.29
N PRO A 66 -15.85 10.46 9.45
CA PRO A 66 -15.51 11.68 10.21
C PRO A 66 -14.04 11.74 10.65
N GLY A 67 -13.44 10.58 10.95
CA GLY A 67 -12.03 10.46 11.32
C GLY A 67 -11.06 10.62 10.13
N GLY A 68 -11.54 10.64 8.89
CA GLY A 68 -10.68 10.75 7.71
C GLY A 68 -9.72 9.57 7.54
N VAL A 69 -10.07 8.40 8.10
CA VAL A 69 -9.31 7.16 8.00
C VAL A 69 -10.29 6.07 7.60
N PHE A 70 -9.90 5.21 6.65
CA PHE A 70 -10.68 4.05 6.27
C PHE A 70 -9.78 2.89 5.84
N GLN A 71 -10.36 1.69 5.77
CA GLN A 71 -9.64 0.47 5.42
C GLN A 71 -10.24 -0.21 4.20
N LEU A 72 -9.36 -0.71 3.33
CA LEU A 72 -9.70 -1.66 2.27
C LEU A 72 -8.85 -2.91 2.39
N TRP A 73 -9.44 -4.07 2.12
CA TRP A 73 -8.71 -5.33 2.06
C TRP A 73 -8.40 -5.69 0.61
N VAL A 74 -7.15 -6.00 0.31
CA VAL A 74 -6.77 -6.58 -0.99
C VAL A 74 -6.30 -8.00 -0.73
N GLY A 75 -7.14 -8.95 -1.14
CA GLY A 75 -6.98 -10.35 -0.73
C GLY A 75 -7.03 -10.50 0.79
N MET A 76 -5.93 -11.00 1.36
CA MET A 76 -5.74 -11.21 2.80
C MET A 76 -4.97 -10.07 3.50
N ARG A 77 -4.63 -8.98 2.81
CA ARG A 77 -3.88 -7.87 3.39
C ARG A 77 -4.76 -6.63 3.58
N PRO A 78 -4.75 -6.02 4.77
CA PRO A 78 -5.43 -4.75 5.00
C PRO A 78 -4.58 -3.56 4.54
N PHE A 79 -5.21 -2.58 3.93
CA PHE A 79 -4.65 -1.28 3.58
C PHE A 79 -5.44 -0.20 4.31
N VAL A 80 -4.75 0.61 5.10
CA VAL A 80 -5.35 1.76 5.78
C VAL A 80 -5.03 3.01 4.97
N PHE A 81 -6.08 3.73 4.61
CA PHE A 81 -6.01 4.98 3.86
C PHE A 81 -6.26 6.14 4.81
N LEU A 82 -5.42 7.16 4.68
CA LEU A 82 -5.51 8.41 5.43
C LEU A 82 -5.91 9.51 4.46
N TYR A 83 -6.95 10.25 4.80
CA TYR A 83 -7.58 11.22 3.91
C TYR A 83 -7.48 12.65 4.43
N LYS A 84 -7.64 12.86 5.74
CA LYS A 84 -7.56 14.21 6.34
C LYS A 84 -6.12 14.59 6.70
N SER A 85 -5.79 15.87 6.48
CA SER A 85 -4.47 16.44 6.78
C SER A 85 -4.04 16.22 8.23
N ASP A 86 -4.97 16.30 9.17
CA ASP A 86 -4.69 16.24 10.61
C ASP A 86 -4.16 14.88 11.03
N VAL A 87 -4.53 13.82 10.31
CA VAL A 87 -4.04 12.46 10.53
C VAL A 87 -2.80 12.16 9.70
N ILE A 88 -2.72 12.72 8.48
CA ILE A 88 -1.57 12.51 7.59
C ILE A 88 -0.31 13.21 8.11
N LYS A 89 -0.44 14.45 8.59
CA LYS A 89 0.69 15.32 8.93
C LYS A 89 1.61 14.74 10.01
N PRO A 90 1.10 14.20 11.15
CA PRO A 90 1.96 13.58 12.16
C PRO A 90 2.76 12.40 11.60
N LEU A 91 2.14 11.57 10.76
CA LEU A 91 2.81 10.41 10.16
C LEU A 91 3.85 10.80 9.12
N MET A 92 3.56 11.81 8.28
CA MET A 92 4.50 12.29 7.25
C MET A 92 5.69 13.07 7.83
N THR A 93 5.54 13.65 9.02
CA THR A 93 6.60 14.40 9.70
C THR A 93 7.45 13.50 10.60
N SER A 94 6.94 12.34 10.99
CA SER A 94 7.66 11.39 11.84
C SER A 94 8.80 10.70 11.08
N SER A 95 9.93 10.53 11.77
CA SER A 95 11.05 9.70 11.32
C SER A 95 10.96 8.24 11.80
N SER A 96 9.89 7.86 12.51
CA SER A 96 9.76 6.53 13.13
C SER A 96 9.34 5.42 12.17
N HIS A 97 8.64 5.75 11.07
CA HIS A 97 8.05 4.77 10.15
C HIS A 97 8.51 5.02 8.70
N LEU A 98 9.83 5.06 8.49
CA LEU A 98 10.44 5.33 7.18
C LEU A 98 10.61 4.07 6.32
N GLU A 99 10.29 2.88 6.86
CA GLU A 99 10.41 1.63 6.14
C GLU A 99 9.46 1.57 4.93
N LYS A 100 10.01 1.16 3.79
CA LYS A 100 9.25 0.93 2.57
C LYS A 100 8.45 -0.36 2.67
N ASN A 101 7.14 -0.28 2.40
CA ASN A 101 6.28 -1.46 2.37
C ASN A 101 6.65 -2.43 1.23
N PHE A 102 6.10 -3.64 1.31
CA PHE A 102 6.31 -4.72 0.33
C PHE A 102 6.04 -4.29 -1.12
N GLU A 103 5.11 -3.36 -1.35
CA GLU A 103 4.74 -2.88 -2.68
C GLU A 103 5.95 -2.25 -3.41
N TYR A 104 6.88 -1.62 -2.70
CA TYR A 104 8.12 -1.11 -3.28
C TYR A 104 9.08 -2.22 -3.73
N SER A 105 8.98 -3.42 -3.17
CA SER A 105 9.81 -4.56 -3.60
C SER A 105 9.40 -5.05 -5.00
N LEU A 106 8.14 -4.82 -5.40
CA LEU A 106 7.64 -5.19 -6.73
C LEU A 106 8.32 -4.37 -7.82
N THR A 107 8.63 -3.10 -7.56
CA THR A 107 9.31 -2.21 -8.51
C THR A 107 10.83 -2.32 -8.44
N ARG A 108 11.38 -2.92 -7.38
CA ARG A 108 12.84 -3.07 -7.19
C ARG A 108 13.52 -3.89 -8.28
N ARG A 109 12.83 -4.87 -8.88
CA ARG A 109 13.38 -5.65 -10.02
C ARG A 109 13.59 -4.81 -11.27
N TRP A 110 12.79 -3.75 -11.45
CA TRP A 110 12.87 -2.86 -12.60
C TRP A 110 13.75 -1.63 -12.33
N LEU A 111 13.53 -0.95 -11.20
CA LEU A 111 14.23 0.30 -10.85
C LEU A 111 15.55 0.08 -10.09
N GLY A 112 15.87 -1.16 -9.72
CA GLY A 112 17.01 -1.48 -8.88
C GLY A 112 16.89 -0.90 -7.47
N ASN A 113 18.03 -0.70 -6.81
CA ASN A 113 18.13 -0.10 -5.49
C ASN A 113 18.52 1.38 -5.63
N GLY A 114 17.52 2.28 -5.65
CA GLY A 114 17.72 3.71 -5.88
C GLY A 114 16.83 4.57 -4.98
N LEU A 115 16.61 5.84 -5.31
CA LEU A 115 15.90 6.80 -4.44
C LEU A 115 14.50 6.33 -3.99
N ILE A 116 13.76 5.62 -4.84
CA ILE A 116 12.39 5.22 -4.51
C ILE A 116 12.35 3.91 -3.70
N THR A 117 13.34 3.04 -3.90
CA THR A 117 13.36 1.64 -3.41
C THR A 117 14.36 1.37 -2.29
N SER A 118 15.36 2.23 -2.11
CA SER A 118 16.37 2.15 -1.03
C SER A 118 15.77 2.56 0.33
N LYS A 119 16.46 2.13 1.40
CA LYS A 119 16.08 2.39 2.79
C LYS A 119 17.14 3.28 3.46
N ASP A 120 16.71 3.98 4.51
CA ASP A 120 17.56 4.64 5.51
C ASP A 120 18.73 5.45 4.93
N GLU A 121 19.97 5.08 5.25
CA GLU A 121 21.19 5.81 4.88
C GLU A 121 21.42 5.88 3.36
N GLU A 122 21.17 4.78 2.64
CA GLU A 122 21.31 4.73 1.18
C GLU A 122 20.30 5.67 0.51
N TRP A 123 19.08 5.75 1.04
CA TRP A 123 18.09 6.71 0.59
C TRP A 123 18.53 8.15 0.86
N GLN A 124 19.06 8.44 2.05
CA GLN A 124 19.55 9.78 2.40
C GLN A 124 20.71 10.22 1.50
N LYS A 125 21.66 9.32 1.23
CA LYS A 125 22.80 9.56 0.34
C LYS A 125 22.33 9.88 -1.09
N HIS A 126 21.47 9.03 -1.65
CA HIS A 126 20.90 9.26 -2.98
C HIS A 126 20.09 10.57 -3.04
N ARG A 127 19.29 10.87 -2.01
CA ARG A 127 18.50 12.10 -1.93
C ARG A 127 19.39 13.34 -1.88
N LYS A 128 20.45 13.33 -1.06
CA LYS A 128 21.39 14.45 -0.92
C LYS A 128 22.08 14.75 -2.25
N MET A 129 22.52 13.71 -2.95
CA MET A 129 23.14 13.83 -4.27
C MET A 129 22.16 14.43 -5.28
N LEU A 130 20.96 13.85 -5.43
CA LEU A 130 19.98 14.25 -6.44
C LEU A 130 19.36 15.63 -6.20
N THR A 131 19.12 16.02 -4.94
CA THR A 131 18.50 17.33 -4.61
C THR A 131 19.29 18.49 -5.20
N SER A 132 20.62 18.38 -5.25
CA SER A 132 21.48 19.41 -5.83
C SER A 132 21.20 19.67 -7.32
N CYS A 133 20.84 18.62 -8.09
CA CYS A 133 20.52 18.69 -9.51
C CYS A 133 19.19 19.42 -9.80
N PHE A 134 18.32 19.54 -8.81
CA PHE A 134 17.04 20.23 -8.91
C PHE A 134 17.05 21.61 -8.23
N HIS A 135 18.24 22.16 -7.97
CA HIS A 135 18.37 23.52 -7.45
C HIS A 135 17.91 24.55 -8.51
N PHE A 136 17.28 25.64 -8.06
CA PHE A 136 16.64 26.63 -8.95
C PHE A 136 17.56 27.17 -10.04
N ASN A 137 18.86 27.34 -9.75
CA ASN A 137 19.85 27.80 -10.73
C ASN A 137 20.00 26.83 -11.90
N ILE A 138 20.00 25.52 -11.64
CA ILE A 138 20.09 24.49 -12.68
C ILE A 138 18.79 24.45 -13.48
N LEU A 139 17.63 24.52 -12.81
CA LEU A 139 16.32 24.50 -13.48
C LEU A 139 16.14 25.67 -14.46
N LYS A 140 16.74 26.84 -14.18
CA LYS A 140 16.71 27.98 -15.11
C LYS A 140 17.36 27.66 -16.46
N GLU A 141 18.47 26.92 -16.44
CA GLU A 141 19.19 26.51 -17.65
C GLU A 141 18.32 25.59 -18.54
N PHE A 142 17.47 24.76 -17.93
CA PHE A 142 16.52 23.91 -18.64
C PHE A 142 15.18 24.59 -19.01
N SER A 143 14.90 25.76 -18.43
CA SER A 143 13.68 26.54 -18.72
C SER A 143 13.83 27.45 -19.93
N LEU A 144 15.07 27.72 -20.35
CA LEU A 144 15.34 28.41 -21.59
C LEU A 144 15.19 27.41 -22.75
N PRO A 145 14.54 27.81 -23.86
CA PRO A 145 14.33 26.91 -24.96
C PRO A 145 15.68 26.47 -25.51
N VAL A 146 15.88 25.16 -25.51
CA VAL A 146 17.07 24.51 -26.06
C VAL A 146 16.91 24.54 -27.58
N TRP A 147 17.36 25.62 -28.21
CA TRP A 147 17.56 25.69 -29.66
C TRP A 147 19.03 25.41 -29.96
#